data_AF-A0A958SC52-F1
#
_entry.id   AF-A0A958SC52-F1
#
_cell.length_a   1.000
_cell.length_b   1.000
_cell.length_c   1.000
_cell.angle_alpha   90.00
_cell.angle_beta   90.00
_cell.angle_gamma   90.00
#
_symmetry.space_group_name_H-M   'P 1'
#
loop_
_entity.id
_entity.type
_entity.pdbx_description
1 polymer ?
#
loop_
_entity_poly.entity_id
_entity_poly.type
_entity_poly.pdbx_seq_one_letter_code
_entity_poly.pdbx_strand_id
1 'polypeptide(L)'
;MENPPNSHTFAPRRHIPRFSLILLQALKTPLVMYLTVVGNITMFGAAYLFLVFEEGTNPQVQGYGDALWWALCTVSTVGYGDIYPHTIPGRWVGVVLILVGVTFFLSFLAVLSTMVSVLTEEEYSRDRRLKG
;
A
#
# COMPACT_ATOMS: atom_id res chain seq x y z
N MET A 1 12.63 -18.30 60.16
CA MET A 1 13.72 -17.99 59.21
C MET A 1 13.85 -19.21 58.31
N GLU A 2 13.69 -19.23 56.99
CA GLU A 2 13.33 -18.28 55.94
C GLU A 2 13.12 -19.15 54.66
N ASN A 3 12.36 -18.67 53.68
CA ASN A 3 11.81 -19.34 52.47
C ASN A 3 12.72 -20.32 51.67
N PRO A 4 12.16 -21.30 50.91
CA PRO A 4 12.79 -21.86 49.70
C PRO A 4 12.26 -21.17 48.43
N PRO A 5 12.68 -21.52 47.20
CA PRO A 5 14.01 -21.74 46.62
C PRO A 5 14.28 -20.75 45.45
N ASN A 6 15.54 -20.47 45.09
CA ASN A 6 15.86 -19.57 43.97
C ASN A 6 15.69 -20.29 42.61
N SER A 7 14.48 -20.24 42.08
CA SER A 7 14.17 -20.52 40.68
C SER A 7 14.70 -19.40 39.79
N HIS A 8 15.96 -19.48 39.37
CA HIS A 8 16.43 -18.73 38.21
C HIS A 8 15.85 -19.36 36.93
N THR A 9 14.54 -19.22 36.74
CA THR A 9 13.88 -19.42 35.47
C THR A 9 14.32 -18.30 34.54
N PHE A 10 15.33 -18.58 33.71
CA PHE A 10 15.66 -17.75 32.56
C PHE A 10 14.45 -17.72 31.63
N ALA A 11 13.62 -16.66 31.75
CA ALA A 11 12.63 -16.38 30.74
C ALA A 11 13.38 -16.10 29.42
N PRO A 12 13.13 -16.85 28.33
CA PRO A 12 13.79 -16.58 27.06
C PRO A 12 13.42 -15.16 26.62
N ARG A 13 14.44 -14.30 26.46
CA ARG A 13 14.26 -12.93 25.97
C ARG A 13 13.68 -13.05 24.56
N ARG A 14 12.37 -12.83 24.41
CA ARG A 14 11.70 -12.79 23.10
C ARG A 14 12.42 -11.74 22.26
N HIS A 15 13.21 -12.20 21.31
CA HIS A 15 13.90 -11.34 20.35
C HIS A 15 12.84 -10.92 19.33
N ILE A 16 12.10 -9.86 19.64
CA ILE A 16 11.18 -9.26 18.69
C ILE A 16 12.09 -8.56 17.67
N PRO A 17 12.16 -9.02 16.41
CA PRO A 17 12.99 -8.35 15.42
C PRO A 17 12.44 -6.93 15.26
N ARG A 18 13.29 -5.92 15.45
CA ARG A 18 12.91 -4.49 15.37
C ARG A 18 12.22 -4.15 14.05
N PHE A 19 12.49 -4.92 13.01
CA PHE A 19 11.82 -4.90 11.71
C PHE A 19 10.30 -4.87 11.78
N SER A 20 9.66 -5.69 12.63
CA SER A 20 8.19 -5.72 12.73
C SER A 20 7.61 -4.43 13.29
N LEU A 21 8.34 -3.76 14.19
CA LEU A 21 7.93 -2.49 14.78
C LEU A 21 8.09 -1.33 13.79
N ILE A 22 9.16 -1.33 13.00
CA ILE A 22 9.43 -0.28 12.00
C ILE A 22 8.45 -0.39 10.82
N LEU A 23 8.11 -1.61 10.40
CA LEU A 23 7.08 -1.86 9.40
C LEU A 23 5.71 -1.35 9.88
N LEU A 24 5.33 -1.67 11.12
CA LEU A 24 4.07 -1.19 11.72
C LEU A 24 4.07 0.33 11.93
N GLN A 25 5.22 0.95 12.20
CA GLN A 25 5.36 2.39 12.31
C GLN A 25 5.27 3.10 10.95
N ALA A 26 5.84 2.51 9.90
CA ALA A 26 5.76 3.04 8.54
C ALA A 26 4.31 3.02 8.02
N LEU A 27 3.57 1.94 8.28
CA LEU A 27 2.13 1.83 7.99
C LEU A 27 1.28 2.88 8.71
N LYS A 28 1.72 3.35 9.89
CA LYS A 28 1.03 4.37 10.70
C LYS A 28 1.50 5.80 10.43
N THR A 29 2.38 6.02 9.45
CA THR A 29 2.73 7.39 9.08
C THR A 29 1.49 8.11 8.56
N PRO A 30 1.26 9.38 8.96
CA PRO A 30 0.07 10.12 8.54
C PRO A 30 -0.02 10.22 7.01
N LEU A 31 1.12 10.18 6.31
CA LEU A 31 1.21 10.12 4.87
C LEU A 31 0.59 8.84 4.29
N VAL A 32 0.98 7.65 4.78
CA VAL A 32 0.46 6.37 4.26
C VAL A 32 -1.03 6.24 4.53
N MET A 33 -1.50 6.64 5.71
CA MET A 33 -2.93 6.66 6.02
C MET A 33 -3.71 7.61 5.10
N TYR A 34 -3.21 8.84 4.91
CA TYR A 34 -3.81 9.83 4.01
C TYR A 34 -3.91 9.31 2.57
N LEU A 35 -2.81 8.76 2.02
CA LEU A 35 -2.77 8.22 0.67
C LEU A 35 -3.70 7.03 0.48
N THR A 36 -3.84 6.17 1.50
CA THR A 36 -4.75 5.02 1.44
C THR A 36 -6.20 5.49 1.42
N VAL A 37 -6.58 6.44 2.28
CA VAL A 37 -7.95 6.98 2.32
C VAL A 37 -8.29 7.71 1.03
N VAL A 38 -7.41 8.63 0.58
CA VAL A 38 -7.60 9.38 -0.66
C VAL A 38 -7.65 8.44 -1.86
N GLY A 39 -6.74 7.46 -1.95
CA GLY A 39 -6.71 6.48 -3.03
C GLY A 39 -7.99 5.66 -3.11
N ASN A 40 -8.54 5.20 -1.99
CA ASN A 40 -9.81 4.48 -1.96
C ASN A 40 -10.97 5.39 -2.41
N ILE A 41 -11.05 6.62 -1.89
CA ILE A 41 -12.09 7.58 -2.29
C ILE A 41 -12.01 7.86 -3.80
N THR A 42 -10.81 8.11 -4.33
CA THR A 42 -10.62 8.34 -5.76
C THR A 42 -10.97 7.11 -6.58
N MET A 43 -10.66 5.90 -6.13
CA MET A 43 -11.01 4.66 -6.84
C MET A 43 -12.53 4.47 -6.95
N PHE A 44 -13.27 4.56 -5.84
CA PHE A 44 -14.74 4.45 -5.85
C PHE A 44 -15.38 5.61 -6.62
N GLY A 45 -14.86 6.83 -6.46
CA GLY A 45 -15.31 8.00 -7.21
C GLY A 45 -15.06 7.90 -8.71
N ALA A 46 -13.90 7.40 -9.12
CA ALA A 46 -13.54 7.18 -10.52
C ALA A 46 -14.40 6.09 -11.15
N ALA A 47 -14.69 4.99 -10.44
CA ALA A 47 -15.63 3.97 -10.90
C ALA A 47 -17.02 4.57 -11.13
N TYR A 48 -17.52 5.39 -10.20
CA TYR A 48 -18.82 6.03 -10.36
C TYR A 48 -18.85 7.01 -11.54
N LEU A 49 -17.84 7.88 -11.66
CA LEU A 49 -17.75 8.82 -12.79
C LEU A 49 -17.60 8.10 -14.14
N PHE A 50 -16.81 7.03 -14.18
CA PHE A 50 -16.67 6.19 -15.36
C PHE A 50 -18.01 5.59 -15.78
N LEU A 51 -18.78 5.04 -14.82
CA LEU A 51 -20.13 4.54 -15.09
C LEU A 51 -21.00 5.65 -15.70
N VAL A 52 -21.05 6.83 -15.09
CA VAL A 52 -21.89 7.95 -15.57
C VAL A 52 -21.54 8.37 -17.00
N PHE A 53 -20.26 8.32 -17.38
CA PHE A 53 -19.83 8.73 -18.73
C PHE A 53 -19.91 7.62 -19.77
N GLU A 54 -19.82 6.36 -19.37
CA GLU A 54 -19.78 5.21 -20.30
C GLU A 54 -21.11 4.46 -20.38
N GLU A 55 -22.01 4.64 -19.42
CA GLU A 55 -23.34 4.03 -19.42
C GLU A 55 -24.11 4.42 -20.70
N GLY A 56 -24.66 3.40 -21.38
CA GLY A 56 -25.38 3.57 -22.65
C GLY A 56 -24.50 3.76 -23.90
N THR A 57 -23.21 4.07 -23.75
CA THR A 57 -22.27 4.18 -24.86
C THR A 57 -21.37 2.95 -24.97
N ASN A 58 -20.91 2.43 -23.83
CA ASN A 58 -20.09 1.25 -23.75
C ASN A 58 -20.96 0.02 -23.41
N PRO A 59 -21.14 -0.94 -24.34
CA PRO A 59 -21.92 -2.16 -24.08
C PRO A 59 -21.27 -3.09 -23.05
N GLN A 60 -19.98 -2.89 -22.73
CA GLN A 60 -19.24 -3.67 -21.74
C GLN A 60 -19.49 -3.18 -20.30
N VAL A 61 -20.11 -2.01 -20.13
CA VAL A 61 -20.42 -1.43 -18.82
C VAL A 61 -21.92 -1.53 -18.59
N GLN A 62 -22.35 -2.55 -17.84
CA GLN A 62 -23.78 -2.81 -17.55
C GLN A 62 -24.19 -2.33 -16.16
N GLY A 63 -23.23 -2.01 -15.31
CA GLY A 63 -23.50 -1.41 -14.01
C GLY A 63 -22.24 -1.05 -13.24
N TYR A 64 -22.45 -0.66 -11.99
CA TYR A 64 -21.36 -0.19 -11.11
C TYR A 64 -20.31 -1.27 -10.80
N GLY A 65 -20.69 -2.55 -10.80
CA GLY A 65 -19.74 -3.66 -10.59
C GLY A 65 -18.67 -3.71 -11.68
N ASP A 66 -19.06 -3.50 -12.94
CA ASP A 66 -18.15 -3.49 -14.09
C ASP A 66 -17.23 -2.26 -14.05
N ALA A 67 -17.78 -1.11 -13.64
CA ALA A 67 -17.00 0.11 -13.45
C ALA A 67 -15.98 -0.01 -12.31
N LEU A 68 -16.36 -0.68 -11.21
CA LEU A 68 -15.43 -1.01 -10.12
C LEU A 68 -14.35 -1.98 -10.56
N TRP A 69 -14.70 -3.00 -11.33
CA TRP A 69 -13.75 -3.93 -11.91
C TRP A 69 -12.73 -3.19 -12.78
N TRP A 70 -13.20 -2.33 -13.69
CA TRP A 70 -12.34 -1.48 -14.51
C TRP A 70 -11.41 -0.61 -13.65
N ALA A 71 -11.94 0.06 -12.62
CA ALA A 71 -11.15 0.92 -11.75
C ALA A 71 -10.09 0.13 -10.97
N LEU A 72 -10.43 -1.07 -10.47
CA LEU A 72 -9.51 -1.98 -9.80
C LEU A 72 -8.41 -2.47 -10.73
N CYS A 73 -8.74 -2.91 -11.94
CA CYS A 73 -7.77 -3.35 -12.94
C CYS A 73 -6.84 -2.22 -13.36
N THR A 74 -7.36 -0.99 -13.44
CA THR A 74 -6.58 0.19 -13.82
C THR A 74 -5.64 0.63 -12.71
N VAL A 75 -6.13 0.76 -11.47
CA VAL A 75 -5.29 1.22 -10.34
C VAL A 75 -4.23 0.19 -9.94
N SER A 76 -4.55 -1.10 -10.09
CA SER A 76 -3.59 -2.20 -9.87
C SER A 76 -2.61 -2.39 -11.03
N THR A 77 -2.77 -1.63 -12.13
CA THR A 77 -1.98 -1.74 -13.36
C THR A 77 -2.06 -3.10 -14.06
N VAL A 78 -3.05 -3.94 -13.70
CA VAL A 78 -3.29 -5.24 -14.37
C VAL A 78 -3.81 -5.03 -15.78
N GLY A 79 -4.82 -4.16 -15.94
CA GLY A 79 -5.31 -3.70 -17.24
C GLY A 79 -5.66 -4.82 -18.24
N TYR A 80 -6.58 -5.72 -17.88
CA TYR A 80 -7.02 -6.81 -18.77
C TYR A 80 -7.49 -6.34 -20.15
N GLY A 81 -8.00 -5.11 -20.25
CA GLY A 81 -8.46 -4.50 -21.50
C GLY A 81 -9.82 -4.99 -21.97
N ASP A 82 -10.51 -5.76 -21.13
CA ASP A 82 -11.89 -6.20 -21.32
C ASP A 82 -12.89 -5.05 -21.18
N ILE A 83 -12.61 -4.06 -20.34
CA ILE A 83 -13.38 -2.82 -20.22
C ILE A 83 -12.43 -1.64 -20.36
N TYR A 84 -12.79 -0.66 -21.18
CA TYR A 84 -12.00 0.57 -21.36
C TYR A 84 -12.90 1.76 -21.74
N PRO A 85 -12.47 3.01 -21.48
CA PRO A 85 -13.26 4.19 -21.80
C PRO A 85 -13.34 4.45 -23.31
N HIS A 86 -14.56 4.49 -23.85
CA HIS A 86 -14.81 4.91 -25.23
C HIS A 86 -14.98 6.42 -25.34
N THR A 87 -15.47 7.07 -24.29
CA THR A 87 -15.77 8.50 -24.27
C THR A 87 -14.55 9.33 -23.87
N ILE A 88 -14.48 10.56 -24.40
CA ILE A 88 -13.45 11.54 -24.01
C ILE A 88 -13.47 11.82 -22.49
N PRO A 89 -14.62 12.11 -21.85
CA PRO A 89 -14.64 12.30 -20.40
C PRO A 89 -14.24 11.06 -19.61
N GLY A 90 -14.65 9.85 -20.03
CA GLY A 90 -14.22 8.60 -19.41
C GLY A 90 -12.70 8.40 -19.46
N ARG A 91 -12.05 8.80 -20.56
CA ARG A 91 -10.58 8.77 -20.68
C ARG A 91 -9.90 9.70 -19.68
N TRP A 92 -10.43 10.90 -19.46
CA TRP A 92 -9.90 11.83 -18.45
C TRP A 92 -10.02 11.27 -17.03
N VAL A 93 -11.13 10.61 -16.71
CA VAL A 93 -11.29 9.88 -15.44
C VAL A 93 -10.19 8.82 -15.29
N GLY A 94 -9.93 8.05 -16.35
CA GLY A 94 -8.83 7.08 -16.39
C GLY A 94 -7.46 7.71 -16.13
N VAL A 95 -7.15 8.84 -16.77
CA VAL A 95 -5.87 9.55 -16.56
C VAL A 95 -5.68 9.94 -15.09
N VAL A 96 -6.71 10.51 -14.46
CA VAL A 96 -6.66 10.89 -13.05
C VAL A 96 -6.45 9.66 -12.17
N LEU A 97 -7.17 8.57 -12.45
CA LEU A 97 -7.05 7.32 -11.70
C LEU A 97 -5.62 6.75 -11.79
N ILE A 98 -5.01 6.78 -12.97
CA ILE A 98 -3.62 6.33 -13.19
C ILE A 98 -2.64 7.18 -12.38
N LEU A 99 -2.76 8.51 -12.39
CA LEU A 99 -1.87 9.40 -11.64
C LEU A 99 -1.92 9.14 -10.13
N VAL A 100 -3.12 8.90 -9.59
CA VAL A 100 -3.30 8.52 -8.18
C VAL A 100 -2.70 7.14 -7.91
N GLY A 101 -2.91 6.16 -8.79
CA GLY A 101 -2.30 4.83 -8.68
C GLY A 101 -0.78 4.87 -8.66
N VAL A 102 -0.16 5.67 -9.54
CA VAL A 102 1.31 5.87 -9.58
C VAL A 102 1.81 6.48 -8.28
N THR A 103 1.11 7.49 -7.75
CA THR A 103 1.49 8.13 -6.48
C THR A 103 1.44 7.14 -5.32
N PHE A 104 0.42 6.27 -5.30
CA PHE A 104 0.31 5.21 -4.30
C PHE A 104 1.47 4.21 -4.42
N PHE A 105 1.81 3.78 -5.63
CA PHE A 105 2.91 2.85 -5.87
C PHE A 105 4.29 3.43 -5.47
N LEU A 106 4.55 4.69 -5.82
CA LEU A 106 5.80 5.37 -5.43
C LEU A 106 5.93 5.49 -3.91
N SER A 107 4.82 5.75 -3.22
CA SER A 107 4.81 5.86 -1.76
C SER A 107 5.12 4.51 -1.10
N PHE A 108 4.59 3.42 -1.67
CA PHE A 108 4.92 2.07 -1.23
C PHE A 108 6.43 1.76 -1.42
N LEU A 109 7.00 2.10 -2.57
CA LEU A 109 8.43 1.95 -2.83
C LEU A 109 9.30 2.76 -1.87
N ALA A 110 8.90 3.99 -1.52
CA ALA A 110 9.62 4.83 -0.56
C ALA A 110 9.66 4.20 0.83
N VAL A 111 8.55 3.60 1.28
CA VAL A 111 8.50 2.86 2.55
C VAL A 111 9.44 1.65 2.51
N LEU A 112 9.42 0.88 1.43
CA LEU A 112 10.29 -0.28 1.26
C LEU A 112 11.77 0.12 1.24
N SER A 113 12.11 1.18 0.50
CA SER A 113 13.47 1.72 0.46
C SER A 113 13.96 2.11 1.85
N THR A 114 13.11 2.76 2.65
CA THR A 114 13.41 3.12 4.04
C THR A 114 13.72 1.88 4.89
N MET A 115 12.94 0.79 4.73
CA MET A 115 13.21 -0.46 5.45
C MET A 115 14.58 -1.04 5.12
N VAL A 116 14.92 -1.07 3.84
CA VAL A 116 16.22 -1.57 3.37
C VAL A 116 17.35 -0.70 3.94
N SER A 117 17.22 0.62 3.88
CA SER A 117 18.22 1.55 4.43
C SER A 117 18.47 1.30 5.93
N VAL A 118 17.42 1.10 6.72
CA VAL A 118 17.57 0.81 8.16
C VAL A 118 18.31 -0.51 8.39
N LEU A 119 18.00 -1.57 7.63
CA LEU A 119 18.69 -2.85 7.74
C LEU A 119 20.17 -2.71 7.40
N THR A 120 20.50 -1.97 6.34
CA THR A 120 21.91 -1.75 5.94
C THR A 120 22.70 -0.97 6.99
N GLU A 121 22.07 -0.01 7.68
CA GLU A 121 22.70 0.74 8.78
C GLU A 121 22.94 -0.15 10.01
N GLU A 122 22.00 -1.04 10.34
CA GLU A 122 22.18 -2.00 11.45
C GLU A 122 23.35 -2.95 11.18
N GLU A 123 23.48 -3.49 9.96
CA GLU A 123 24.61 -4.34 9.59
C GLU A 123 25.94 -3.59 9.58
N TYR A 124 25.96 -2.39 8.98
CA TYR A 124 27.16 -1.56 8.92
C TYR A 124 27.67 -1.16 10.31
N SER A 125 26.76 -0.78 11.21
CA SER A 125 27.10 -0.43 12.58
C SER A 125 27.59 -1.63 13.40
N ARG A 126 27.07 -2.83 13.12
CA ARG A 126 27.51 -4.08 13.75
C ARG A 126 28.92 -4.45 13.31
N ASP A 127 29.22 -4.40 12.01
CA ASP A 127 30.55 -4.71 11.48
C ASP A 127 31.62 -3.75 12.00
N ARG A 128 31.29 -2.46 12.13
CA ARG A 128 32.20 -1.46 12.69
C ARG A 128 32.54 -1.74 14.16
N ARG A 129 31.60 -2.26 14.96
CA ARG A 129 31.83 -2.66 16.35
C ARG A 129 32.64 -3.94 16.52
N LEU A 130 32.67 -4.81 15.51
CA LEU A 130 33.46 -6.04 15.54
C LEU A 130 34.93 -5.79 15.13
N LYS A 131 35.20 -4.69 14.41
CA LYS A 131 36.53 -4.32 13.89
C LYS A 131 37.28 -3.28 14.73
N GLY A 132 36.62 -2.63 15.69
CA GLY A 132 37.22 -1.67 16.62
C GLY A 132 37.33 -2.28 18.01
#